data_AF-A0A2E2U3Q5-F1
#
_entry.id   AF-A0A2E2U3Q5-F1
#
_cell.length_a   1.000
_cell.length_b   1.000
_cell.length_c   1.000
_cell.angle_alpha   90.00
_cell.angle_beta   90.00
_cell.angle_gamma   90.00
#
_symmetry.space_group_name_H-M   'P 1'
#
loop_
_entity.id
_entity.type
_entity.pdbx_description
1 polymer ?
#
loop_
_entity_poly.entity_id
_entity_poly.type
_entity_poly.pdbx_seq_one_letter_code
_entity_poly.pdbx_strand_id
1 'polypeptide(L)'
;MSFNYTTVGGMKIFLKTFIFCIFFSSTVNANAFSEVFGSEGAAGIGNSKVRSLSYTFQYFTLVGSIGYIAKQLYNSGFMEPLGLMPESIHNLSPLAYQNNFQINKYNANAYAVGEKVENLNMINDYKIQISKNRFSVGSIESRNNFNFQKSSFLNDERNELIDRYLDD
;
A
#
# COMPACT_ATOMS: atom_id res chain seq x y z
N MET A 1 35.41 -34.17 -5.48
CA MET A 1 34.37 -33.43 -4.73
C MET A 1 35.04 -32.79 -3.52
N SER A 2 35.34 -31.50 -3.59
CA SER A 2 35.56 -30.65 -2.42
C SER A 2 35.66 -29.21 -2.91
N PHE A 3 34.54 -28.49 -2.89
CA PHE A 3 34.55 -27.04 -3.09
C PHE A 3 34.82 -26.40 -1.74
N ASN A 4 35.84 -25.54 -1.71
CA ASN A 4 36.33 -24.85 -0.52
C ASN A 4 35.25 -23.93 0.09
N TYR A 5 34.71 -24.32 1.24
CA TYR A 5 33.73 -23.54 2.02
C TYR A 5 34.35 -22.45 2.92
N THR A 6 35.66 -22.21 2.84
CA THR A 6 36.39 -21.34 3.78
C THR A 6 36.35 -19.85 3.44
N THR A 7 36.05 -19.46 2.20
CA THR A 7 36.12 -18.05 1.76
C THR A 7 34.91 -17.20 2.17
N VAL A 8 33.71 -17.79 2.20
CA VAL A 8 32.46 -17.05 2.50
C VAL A 8 32.33 -16.76 4.00
N GLY A 9 32.79 -17.66 4.86
CA GLY A 9 32.82 -17.45 6.32
C GLY A 9 33.77 -16.33 6.72
N GLY A 10 34.97 -16.30 6.13
CA GLY A 10 35.96 -15.25 6.36
C GLY A 10 35.47 -13.86 5.95
N MET A 11 34.77 -13.74 4.81
CA MET A 11 34.23 -12.45 4.35
C MET A 11 33.12 -11.91 5.26
N LYS A 12 32.25 -12.79 5.78
CA LYS A 12 31.19 -12.40 6.74
C LYS A 12 31.76 -12.01 8.11
N ILE A 13 32.82 -12.69 8.56
CA ILE A 13 33.53 -12.35 9.79
C ILE A 13 34.27 -11.03 9.62
N PHE A 14 34.97 -10.83 8.49
CA PHE A 14 35.66 -9.59 8.17
C PHE A 14 34.68 -8.40 8.13
N LEU A 15 33.51 -8.55 7.51
CA LEU A 15 32.49 -7.50 7.48
C LEU A 15 31.96 -7.16 8.88
N LYS A 16 31.70 -8.18 9.72
CA LYS A 16 31.26 -7.99 11.11
C LYS A 16 32.34 -7.31 11.96
N THR A 17 33.59 -7.72 11.82
CA THR A 17 34.73 -7.11 12.53
C THR A 17 34.97 -5.68 12.05
N PHE A 18 34.84 -5.42 10.75
CA PHE A 18 34.96 -4.07 10.17
C PHE A 18 33.90 -3.11 10.71
N ILE A 19 32.64 -3.57 10.74
CA ILE A 19 31.53 -2.81 11.34
C ILE A 19 31.77 -2.58 12.84
N PHE A 20 32.16 -3.61 13.58
CA PHE A 20 32.44 -3.51 15.02
C PHE A 20 33.58 -2.51 15.31
N CYS A 21 34.66 -2.53 14.51
CA CYS A 21 35.76 -1.59 14.65
C CYS A 21 35.33 -0.14 14.41
N ILE A 22 34.47 0.13 13.42
CA ILE A 22 33.95 1.48 13.13
C ILE A 22 33.14 2.03 14.31
N PHE A 23 32.33 1.19 14.97
CA PHE A 23 31.47 1.62 16.08
C PHE A 23 32.19 1.70 17.43
N PHE A 24 33.29 0.97 17.64
CA PHE A 24 34.07 1.02 18.89
C PHE A 24 35.24 2.02 18.86
N SER A 25 35.62 2.55 17.70
CA SER A 25 36.64 3.58 17.59
C SER A 25 36.10 4.95 17.98
N SER A 26 36.17 5.25 19.28
CA SER A 26 36.09 6.58 19.91
C SER A 26 34.75 7.34 19.82
N THR A 27 34.51 8.19 20.81
CA THR A 27 33.39 9.14 20.87
C THR A 27 33.42 10.05 19.64
N VAL A 28 32.63 9.74 18.61
CA VAL A 28 32.40 10.62 17.46
C VAL A 28 31.51 11.75 17.94
N ASN A 29 32.11 12.75 18.58
CA ASN A 29 31.45 14.03 18.77
C ASN A 29 31.26 14.64 17.37
N ALA A 30 30.02 14.99 17.01
CA ALA A 30 29.69 15.68 15.76
C ALA A 30 30.18 17.14 15.78
N ASN A 31 31.47 17.33 16.03
CA ASN A 31 32.14 18.61 16.27
C ASN A 31 32.66 19.26 14.98
N ALA A 32 32.16 18.84 13.82
CA ALA A 32 32.48 19.40 12.51
C ALA A 32 32.34 20.94 12.45
N PHE A 33 31.37 21.50 13.18
CA PHE A 33 31.19 22.96 13.30
C PHE A 33 31.97 23.56 14.48
N SER A 34 32.24 22.80 15.55
CA SER A 34 33.00 23.26 16.71
C SER A 34 34.51 23.36 16.43
N GLU A 35 35.06 22.50 15.58
CA GLU A 35 36.46 22.58 15.15
C GLU A 35 36.75 23.76 14.21
N VAL A 36 35.75 24.22 13.45
CA VAL A 36 35.93 25.34 12.51
C VAL A 36 35.50 26.67 13.14
N PHE A 37 34.51 26.68 14.04
CA PHE A 37 33.91 27.91 14.60
C PHE A 37 33.74 27.90 16.14
N GLY A 38 34.14 26.84 16.84
CA GLY A 38 34.11 26.71 18.30
C GLY A 38 35.49 26.80 18.93
N SER A 39 35.59 26.41 20.22
CA SER A 39 36.82 26.55 21.01
C SER A 39 38.02 25.76 20.47
N GLU A 40 37.79 24.70 19.68
CA GLU A 40 38.86 23.95 19.02
C GLU A 40 39.42 24.65 17.76
N GLY A 41 38.62 25.50 17.10
CA GLY A 41 39.09 26.37 16.00
C GLY A 41 40.04 27.49 16.47
N ALA A 42 39.92 27.91 17.73
CA ALA A 42 40.87 28.81 18.37
C ALA A 42 42.22 28.13 18.67
N ALA A 43 42.24 26.81 18.91
CA ALA A 43 43.46 26.02 19.05
C ALA A 43 44.14 25.72 17.70
N GLY A 44 43.39 25.81 16.59
CA GLY A 44 43.88 25.66 15.21
C GLY A 44 44.67 26.85 14.64
N ILE A 45 44.79 27.97 15.38
CA ILE A 45 45.52 29.18 14.96
C ILE A 45 47.01 28.90 14.64
N GLY A 46 47.59 27.84 15.23
CA GLY A 46 48.97 27.41 14.98
C GLY A 46 49.19 26.55 13.71
N ASN A 47 48.13 26.07 13.03
CA ASN A 47 48.24 25.16 11.89
C ASN A 47 47.71 25.80 10.59
N SER A 48 48.61 26.08 9.65
CA SER A 48 48.29 26.84 8.43
C SER A 48 47.30 26.17 7.48
N LYS A 49 47.17 24.83 7.52
CA LYS A 49 46.26 24.08 6.64
C LYS A 49 44.79 24.22 7.05
N VAL A 50 44.53 24.19 8.36
CA VAL A 50 43.19 24.33 8.95
C VAL A 50 42.66 25.76 8.78
N ARG A 51 43.57 26.74 8.73
CA ARG A 51 43.26 28.16 8.50
C ARG A 51 42.91 28.50 7.04
N SER A 52 43.12 27.57 6.11
CA SER A 52 42.84 27.83 4.70
C SER A 52 41.34 27.72 4.43
N LEU A 53 40.76 28.79 3.87
CA LEU A 53 39.37 28.85 3.43
C LEU A 53 39.03 27.70 2.47
N SER A 54 40.00 27.27 1.67
CA SER A 54 39.86 26.12 0.76
C SER A 54 39.63 24.82 1.52
N TYR A 55 40.38 24.54 2.59
CA TYR A 55 40.20 23.32 3.39
C TYR A 55 38.84 23.31 4.11
N THR A 56 38.43 24.46 4.64
CA THR A 56 37.10 24.61 5.24
C THR A 56 35.98 24.37 4.24
N PHE A 57 36.08 24.93 3.01
CA PHE A 57 35.09 24.69 1.97
C PHE A 57 35.10 23.25 1.45
N GLN A 58 36.25 22.60 1.36
CA GLN A 58 36.33 21.19 0.99
C GLN A 58 35.62 20.33 2.04
N TYR A 59 35.87 20.58 3.32
CA TYR A 59 35.20 19.88 4.41
C TYR A 59 33.69 20.17 4.45
N PHE A 60 33.29 21.43 4.30
CA PHE A 60 31.89 21.82 4.20
C PHE A 60 31.17 21.16 3.03
N THR A 61 31.83 21.08 1.86
CA THR A 61 31.27 20.41 0.67
C THR A 61 31.15 18.91 0.88
N LEU A 62 32.13 18.29 1.55
CA LEU A 62 32.09 16.87 1.88
C LEU A 62 30.94 16.57 2.85
N VAL A 63 30.84 17.32 3.95
CA VAL A 63 29.76 17.14 4.94
C VAL A 63 28.40 17.45 4.32
N GLY A 64 28.30 18.51 3.52
CA GLY A 64 27.07 18.90 2.84
C GLY A 64 26.60 17.86 1.81
N SER A 65 27.52 17.30 1.02
CA SER A 65 27.18 16.24 0.04
C SER A 65 26.76 14.94 0.72
N ILE A 66 27.46 14.52 1.79
CA ILE A 66 27.07 13.36 2.59
C ILE A 66 25.69 13.58 3.22
N GLY A 67 25.47 14.76 3.83
CA GLY A 67 24.19 15.11 4.44
C GLY A 67 23.03 15.13 3.43
N TYR A 68 23.27 15.66 2.22
CA TYR A 68 22.29 15.66 1.15
C TYR A 68 21.92 14.24 0.73
N ILE A 69 22.91 13.37 0.47
CA ILE A 69 22.66 11.98 0.09
C ILE A 69 21.93 11.23 1.21
N ALA A 70 22.38 11.38 2.46
CA ALA A 70 21.74 10.76 3.62
C ALA A 70 20.28 11.20 3.76
N LYS A 71 19.98 12.49 3.58
CA LYS A 71 18.62 13.02 3.60
C LYS A 71 17.77 12.44 2.48
N GLN A 72 18.31 12.29 1.27
CA GLN A 72 17.60 11.71 0.15
C GLN A 72 17.30 10.22 0.36
N LEU A 73 18.25 9.45 0.91
CA LEU A 73 18.06 8.05 1.27
C LEU A 73 17.02 7.87 2.39
N TYR A 74 17.02 8.76 3.38
CA TYR A 74 15.99 8.75 4.41
C TYR A 74 14.62 9.07 3.83
N ASN A 75 14.50 10.17 3.07
CA ASN A 75 13.24 10.61 2.49
C ASN A 75 12.66 9.64 1.46
N SER A 76 13.48 8.79 0.83
CA SER A 76 13.01 7.75 -0.09
C SER A 76 12.57 6.45 0.59
N GLY A 77 12.74 6.33 1.91
CA GLY A 77 12.44 5.10 2.64
C GLY A 77 13.51 4.01 2.49
N PHE A 78 14.68 4.30 1.91
CA PHE A 78 15.76 3.31 1.76
C PHE A 78 16.23 2.71 3.08
N MET A 79 16.13 3.47 4.18
CA MET A 79 16.54 3.05 5.52
C MET A 79 15.45 2.27 6.29
N GLU A 80 14.33 1.95 5.64
CA GLU A 80 13.22 1.18 6.24
C GLU A 80 13.66 -0.16 6.87
N PRO A 81 14.57 -0.98 6.27
CA PRO A 81 15.03 -2.22 6.89
C PRO A 81 15.74 -2.03 8.24
N LEU A 82 16.21 -0.81 8.52
CA LEU A 82 16.85 -0.43 9.77
C LEU A 82 15.86 0.17 10.78
N GLY A 83 14.56 0.23 10.44
CA GLY A 83 13.53 0.87 11.26
C GLY A 83 13.55 2.40 11.22
N LEU A 84 14.31 3.00 10.30
CA LEU A 84 14.39 4.45 10.13
C LEU A 84 13.58 4.85 8.91
N MET A 85 12.37 5.37 9.13
CA MET A 85 11.47 5.76 8.05
C MET A 85 10.87 7.14 8.30
N PRO A 86 10.79 8.01 7.28
CA PRO A 86 10.16 9.32 7.42
C PRO A 86 8.66 9.20 7.67
N GLU A 87 8.13 10.11 8.50
CA GLU A 87 6.69 10.20 8.80
C GLU A 87 5.84 10.37 7.53
N SER A 88 6.37 11.01 6.49
CA SER A 88 5.68 11.15 5.21
C SER A 88 5.34 9.80 4.58
N ILE A 89 6.27 8.85 4.59
CA ILE A 89 6.04 7.49 4.06
C ILE A 89 5.18 6.67 5.03
N HIS A 90 5.45 6.79 6.33
CA HIS A 90 4.65 6.14 7.37
C HIS A 90 3.15 6.52 7.28
N ASN A 91 2.85 7.76 6.94
CA ASN A 91 1.48 8.29 6.85
C ASN A 91 0.81 8.03 5.48
N LEU A 92 1.55 7.70 4.43
CA LEU A 92 0.97 7.33 3.12
C LEU A 92 0.19 6.01 3.20
N SER A 93 0.70 5.08 4.00
CA SER A 93 0.07 3.79 4.22
C SER A 93 -0.04 3.50 5.71
N PRO A 94 -1.02 4.13 6.40
CA PRO A 94 -1.34 3.77 7.78
C PRO A 94 -1.57 2.27 7.92
N LEU A 95 -2.02 1.62 6.83
CA LEU A 95 -2.22 0.19 6.78
C LEU A 95 -0.97 -0.68 6.88
N ALA A 96 0.16 -0.21 6.39
CA ALA A 96 1.39 -0.98 6.42
C ALA A 96 2.17 -0.75 7.72
N TYR A 97 1.99 0.42 8.36
CA TYR A 97 2.91 0.92 9.37
C TYR A 97 2.30 1.26 10.73
N GLN A 98 0.98 1.43 10.85
CA GLN A 98 0.37 1.61 12.17
C GLN A 98 0.24 0.26 12.89
N ASN A 99 0.89 0.14 14.05
CA ASN A 99 0.77 -1.02 14.93
C ASN A 99 -0.64 -1.22 15.48
N ASN A 100 -1.41 -0.14 15.60
CA ASN A 100 -2.73 -0.13 16.20
C ASN A 100 -3.76 0.39 15.21
N PHE A 101 -4.27 -0.51 14.38
CA PHE A 101 -5.53 -0.25 13.72
C PHE A 101 -6.63 -0.22 14.76
N GLN A 102 -7.11 0.97 15.07
CA GLN A 102 -8.48 1.10 15.52
C GLN A 102 -9.37 0.83 14.30
N ILE A 103 -9.53 -0.45 13.95
CA ILE A 103 -10.67 -0.87 13.15
C ILE A 103 -11.87 -0.55 14.02
N ASN A 104 -12.40 0.66 13.86
CA ASN A 104 -13.68 0.99 14.46
C ASN A 104 -14.67 0.04 13.81
N LYS A 105 -15.00 -1.02 14.54
CA LYS A 105 -15.96 -2.05 14.13
C LYS A 105 -17.31 -1.44 13.75
N TYR A 106 -17.56 -0.18 14.13
CA TYR A 106 -18.75 0.61 13.85
C TYR A 106 -18.50 1.79 12.90
N ASN A 107 -17.49 1.73 12.03
CA ASN A 107 -17.34 2.73 10.98
C ASN A 107 -18.48 2.57 9.96
N ALA A 108 -19.48 3.44 10.05
CA ALA A 108 -20.62 3.46 9.14
C ALA A 108 -20.20 3.48 7.66
N ASN A 109 -19.07 4.09 7.34
CA ASN A 109 -18.55 4.11 5.97
C ASN A 109 -18.03 2.74 5.53
N ALA A 110 -17.43 1.96 6.42
CA ALA A 110 -16.96 0.60 6.10
C ALA A 110 -18.14 -0.35 5.87
N TYR A 111 -19.21 -0.22 6.67
CA TYR A 111 -20.46 -0.95 6.43
C TYR A 111 -21.14 -0.55 5.13
N ALA A 112 -21.21 0.76 4.82
CA ALA A 112 -21.78 1.25 3.57
C ALA A 112 -21.01 0.72 2.34
N VAL A 113 -19.67 0.61 2.43
CA VAL A 113 -18.86 0.00 1.39
C VAL A 113 -19.09 -1.50 1.30
N GLY A 114 -19.17 -2.21 2.43
CA GLY A 114 -19.50 -3.64 2.48
C GLY A 114 -20.86 -3.96 1.83
N GLU A 115 -21.89 -3.21 2.21
CA GLU A 115 -23.24 -3.33 1.65
C GLU A 115 -23.26 -3.03 0.14
N LYS A 116 -22.49 -2.03 -0.31
CA LYS A 116 -22.35 -1.74 -1.75
C LYS A 116 -21.69 -2.90 -2.51
N VAL A 117 -20.65 -3.50 -1.94
CA VAL A 117 -19.96 -4.66 -2.53
C VAL A 117 -20.89 -5.87 -2.58
N GLU A 118 -21.64 -6.13 -1.52
CA GLU A 118 -22.59 -7.24 -1.46
C GLU A 118 -23.73 -7.09 -2.49
N ASN A 119 -24.28 -5.87 -2.63
CA ASN A 119 -25.25 -5.57 -3.67
C ASN A 119 -24.69 -5.78 -5.09
N LEU A 120 -23.45 -5.36 -5.35
CA LEU A 120 -22.80 -5.59 -6.64
C LEU A 120 -22.59 -7.09 -6.92
N ASN A 121 -22.21 -7.86 -5.89
CA ASN A 121 -22.05 -9.30 -6.00
C ASN A 121 -23.38 -9.99 -6.29
N MET A 122 -24.46 -9.64 -5.59
CA MET A 122 -25.80 -10.15 -5.92
C MET A 122 -26.18 -9.88 -7.37
N ILE A 123 -26.01 -8.64 -7.85
CA ILE A 123 -26.34 -8.28 -9.23
C ILE A 123 -25.52 -9.12 -10.21
N ASN A 124 -24.24 -9.35 -9.91
CA ASN A 124 -23.38 -10.17 -10.75
C ASN A 124 -23.83 -11.63 -10.78
N ASP A 125 -24.18 -12.21 -9.62
CA ASP A 125 -24.70 -13.57 -9.52
C ASP A 125 -26.03 -13.73 -10.28
N TYR A 126 -26.92 -12.75 -10.17
CA TYR A 126 -28.15 -12.70 -10.97
C TYR A 126 -27.86 -12.66 -12.47
N LYS A 127 -26.90 -11.85 -12.92
CA LYS A 127 -26.51 -11.82 -14.34
C LYS A 127 -25.98 -13.18 -14.82
N ILE A 128 -25.17 -13.84 -14.00
CA ILE A 128 -24.65 -15.18 -14.32
C ILE A 128 -25.80 -16.18 -14.42
N GLN A 129 -26.75 -16.16 -13.48
CA GLN A 129 -27.92 -17.04 -13.53
C GLN A 129 -28.80 -16.77 -14.76
N ILE A 130 -29.04 -15.50 -15.10
CA ILE A 130 -29.79 -15.12 -16.32
C ILE A 130 -29.06 -15.59 -17.58
N SER A 131 -27.74 -15.45 -17.65
CA SER A 131 -26.97 -15.92 -18.81
C SER A 131 -27.00 -17.45 -19.00
N LYS A 132 -27.20 -18.21 -17.92
CA LYS A 132 -27.37 -19.67 -17.97
C LYS A 132 -28.79 -20.08 -18.35
N ASN A 133 -29.76 -19.17 -18.28
CA ASN A 133 -31.13 -19.48 -18.62
C ASN A 133 -31.28 -19.59 -20.14
N ARG A 134 -31.86 -20.70 -20.61
CA ARG A 134 -32.05 -20.95 -22.05
C ARG A 134 -33.07 -19.99 -22.68
N PHE A 135 -33.94 -19.41 -21.86
CA PHE A 135 -34.99 -18.50 -22.29
C PHE A 135 -34.68 -17.07 -21.84
N SER A 136 -34.77 -16.12 -22.76
CA SER A 136 -34.66 -14.70 -22.42
C SER A 136 -35.86 -14.24 -21.59
N VAL A 137 -35.67 -13.23 -20.74
CA VAL A 137 -36.76 -12.62 -19.95
C VAL A 137 -37.93 -12.22 -20.84
N GLY A 138 -37.67 -11.59 -21.99
CA GLY A 138 -38.72 -11.22 -22.94
C GLY A 138 -39.47 -12.41 -23.56
N SER A 139 -38.81 -13.56 -23.75
CA SER A 139 -39.49 -14.77 -24.23
C SER A 139 -40.36 -15.44 -23.17
N ILE A 140 -39.95 -15.36 -21.90
CA ILE A 140 -40.77 -15.81 -20.76
C ILE A 140 -41.99 -14.89 -20.63
N GLU A 141 -41.78 -13.58 -20.69
CA GLU A 141 -42.84 -12.57 -20.63
C GLU A 141 -43.86 -12.73 -21.76
N SER A 142 -43.39 -12.87 -23.01
CA SER A 142 -44.25 -13.08 -24.17
C SER A 142 -45.10 -14.34 -24.05
N ARG A 143 -44.50 -15.46 -23.62
CA ARG A 143 -45.24 -16.71 -23.37
C ARG A 143 -46.27 -16.55 -22.26
N ASN A 144 -45.92 -15.85 -21.19
CA ASN A 144 -46.81 -15.67 -20.06
C ASN A 144 -48.02 -14.80 -20.44
N ASN A 145 -47.79 -13.70 -21.17
CA ASN A 145 -48.85 -12.83 -21.66
C ASN A 145 -49.77 -13.56 -22.65
N PHE A 146 -49.20 -14.34 -23.57
CA PHE A 146 -49.98 -15.18 -24.48
C PHE A 146 -50.86 -16.19 -23.75
N ASN A 147 -50.31 -16.89 -22.76
CA ASN A 147 -51.07 -17.86 -21.96
C ASN A 147 -52.18 -17.20 -21.16
N PHE A 148 -51.93 -16.02 -20.60
CA PHE A 148 -52.93 -15.24 -19.87
C PHE A 148 -54.09 -14.82 -20.79
N GLN A 149 -53.77 -14.24 -21.96
CA GLN A 149 -54.78 -13.85 -22.95
C GLN A 149 -55.60 -15.05 -23.43
N LYS A 150 -54.93 -16.18 -23.74
CA LYS A 150 -55.62 -17.41 -24.14
C LYS A 150 -56.54 -17.92 -23.05
N SER A 151 -56.11 -17.87 -21.78
CA SER A 151 -56.94 -18.28 -20.65
C SER A 151 -58.17 -17.39 -20.49
N SER A 152 -58.04 -16.08 -20.69
CA SER A 152 -59.18 -15.14 -20.66
C SER A 152 -60.16 -15.47 -21.78
N PHE A 153 -59.66 -15.60 -23.00
CA PHE A 153 -60.48 -15.92 -24.17
C PHE A 153 -61.28 -17.23 -23.99
N LEU A 154 -60.62 -18.30 -23.51
CA LEU A 154 -61.29 -19.58 -23.24
C LEU A 154 -62.29 -19.52 -22.08
N ASN A 155 -62.13 -18.56 -21.17
CA ASN A 155 -63.10 -18.31 -20.11
C ASN A 155 -64.34 -17.61 -20.67
N ASP A 156 -64.15 -16.63 -21.55
CA ASP A 156 -65.23 -15.90 -22.21
C ASP A 156 -66.05 -16.82 -23.13
N GLU A 157 -65.39 -17.64 -23.97
CA GLU A 157 -66.08 -18.65 -24.80
C GLU A 157 -66.89 -19.63 -23.97
N ARG A 158 -66.35 -20.04 -22.81
CA ARG A 158 -67.06 -20.96 -21.91
C ARG A 158 -68.30 -20.31 -21.32
N ASN A 159 -68.21 -19.05 -20.90
CA ASN A 159 -69.36 -18.32 -20.38
C ASN A 159 -70.44 -18.16 -21.45
N GLU A 160 -70.06 -17.80 -22.68
CA GLU A 160 -71.00 -17.69 -23.80
C GLU A 160 -71.67 -19.03 -24.16
N LEU A 161 -70.94 -20.15 -24.03
CA LEU A 161 -71.52 -21.49 -24.20
C LEU A 161 -72.51 -21.83 -23.09
N ILE A 162 -72.20 -21.47 -21.84
CA ILE A 162 -73.09 -21.69 -20.70
C ILE A 162 -74.36 -20.87 -20.86
N ASP A 163 -74.24 -19.58 -21.19
CA ASP A 163 -75.38 -18.68 -21.37
C ASP A 163 -76.32 -19.21 -22.46
N ARG A 164 -75.78 -19.65 -23.61
CA ARG A 164 -76.60 -20.28 -24.67
C ARG A 164 -77.33 -21.53 -24.23
N TYR A 165 -76.75 -22.34 -23.34
CA TYR A 165 -77.39 -23.58 -22.87
C TYR A 165 -78.44 -23.33 -21.78
N LEU A 166 -78.37 -22.19 -21.09
CA LEU A 166 -79.31 -21.81 -20.04
C LEU A 166 -80.48 -20.97 -20.58
N ASP A 167 -80.31 -20.31 -21.73
CA ASP A 167 -81.35 -19.51 -22.40
C ASP A 167 -82.23 -20.32 -23.40
N ASP A 168 -81.92 -21.60 -23.65
CA ASP A 168 -82.75 -22.60 -24.36
C ASP A 168 -83.60 -23.44 -23.38
#